data_AF-A0A1X2GE99-F1
#
_entry.id   AF-A0A1X2GE99-F1
#
_cell.length_a   1.000
_cell.length_b   1.000
_cell.length_c   1.000
_cell.angle_alpha   90.00
_cell.angle_beta   90.00
_cell.angle_gamma   90.00
#
_symmetry.space_group_name_H-M   'P 1'
#
loop_
_entity.id
_entity.type
_entity.pdbx_description
1 polymer ?
#
loop_
_entity_poly.entity_id
_entity_poly.type
_entity_poly.pdbx_seq_one_letter_code
_entity_poly.pdbx_strand_id
1 'polypeptide(L)' 'KHRQRMTSDQCQTLEAVYICDTKPNATKRHVLAQQLGMSPRTIQIWFQNKRAKAKQ' A
#
# COMPACT_ATOMS: atom_id res chain seq x y z
N LYS A 1 -0.67 -3.71 -19.89
CA LYS A 1 0.00 -3.17 -18.69
C LYS A 1 0.33 -4.32 -17.75
N HIS A 2 1.60 -4.70 -17.60
CA HIS A 2 2.02 -5.76 -16.69
C HIS A 2 1.62 -5.40 -15.26
N ARG A 3 0.82 -6.27 -14.62
CA ARG A 3 0.52 -6.17 -13.19
C ARG A 3 1.82 -6.51 -12.48
N GLN A 4 2.63 -5.49 -12.15
CA GLN A 4 3.79 -5.71 -11.31
C GLN A 4 3.29 -6.29 -9.99
N ARG A 5 3.64 -7.55 -9.74
CA ARG A 5 3.41 -8.16 -8.44
C ARG A 5 4.33 -7.42 -7.48
N MET A 6 3.71 -6.83 -6.47
CA MET A 6 4.45 -6.24 -5.36
C MET A 6 5.28 -7.35 -4.74
N THR A 7 6.53 -7.06 -4.42
CA THR A 7 7.39 -8.04 -3.76
C THR A 7 6.82 -8.36 -2.38
N SER A 8 7.16 -9.54 -1.84
CA SER A 8 6.71 -9.95 -0.51
C SER A 8 7.08 -8.92 0.56
N ASP A 9 8.26 -8.31 0.42
CA ASP A 9 8.79 -7.27 1.31
C ASP A 9 7.94 -5.98 1.28
N GLN A 10 7.56 -5.53 0.06
CA GLN A 10 6.65 -4.39 -0.12
C GLN A 10 5.26 -4.67 0.46
N CYS A 11 4.73 -5.89 0.26
CA CYS A 11 3.45 -6.29 0.84
C CYS A 11 3.51 -6.29 2.37
N GLN A 12 4.57 -6.85 2.96
CA GLN A 12 4.74 -6.94 4.40
C GLN A 12 4.80 -5.55 5.05
N THR A 13 5.54 -4.61 4.45
CA THR A 13 5.61 -3.23 4.92
C THR A 13 4.23 -2.55 4.88
N LEU A 14 3.51 -2.69 3.78
CA LEU A 14 2.18 -2.08 3.65
C LEU A 14 1.16 -2.70 4.60
N GLU A 15 1.28 -3.99 4.88
CA GLU A 15 0.43 -4.70 5.82
C GLU A 15 0.71 -4.27 7.26
N ALA A 16 1.98 -4.10 7.64
CA ALA A 16 2.37 -3.54 8.92
C ALA A 16 1.79 -2.13 9.11
N VAL A 17 1.87 -1.28 8.07
CA VAL A 17 1.24 0.04 8.11
C VAL A 17 -0.27 -0.06 8.20
N TYR A 18 -0.90 -0.99 7.46
CA TYR A 18 -2.35 -1.15 7.45
C TYR A 18 -2.91 -1.52 8.83
N ILE A 19 -2.19 -2.32 9.60
CA ILE A 19 -2.56 -2.68 10.97
C ILE A 19 -2.57 -1.46 11.89
N CYS A 20 -1.62 -0.53 11.71
CA CYS A 20 -1.54 0.71 12.48
C CYS A 20 -2.47 1.81 11.95
N ASP A 21 -2.63 1.90 10.63
CA ASP A 21 -3.36 2.95 9.92
C ASP A 21 -4.01 2.39 8.66
N THR A 22 -5.32 2.16 8.73
CA THR A 22 -6.13 1.64 7.62
C THR A 22 -6.45 2.70 6.55
N LYS A 23 -6.18 3.99 6.83
CA LYS A 23 -6.45 5.13 5.95
C LYS A 23 -5.25 6.10 5.95
N PRO A 24 -4.09 5.69 5.41
CA PRO A 24 -2.91 6.53 5.43
C PRO A 24 -3.12 7.82 4.64
N ASN A 25 -2.80 8.95 5.29
CA ASN A 25 -2.84 10.28 4.69
C ASN A 25 -1.89 10.40 3.50
N ALA A 26 -2.03 11.46 2.70
CA ALA A 26 -1.18 11.70 1.53
C ALA A 26 0.33 11.68 1.87
N THR A 27 0.73 12.31 2.98
CA THR A 27 2.12 12.33 3.46
C THR A 27 2.64 10.93 3.76
N LYS A 28 1.88 10.09 4.49
CA LYS A 28 2.30 8.70 4.78
C LYS A 28 2.45 7.88 3.49
N ARG A 29 1.55 8.07 2.53
CA ARG A 29 1.66 7.41 1.22
C ARG A 29 2.90 7.85 0.45
N HIS A 30 3.28 9.12 0.53
CA HIS A 30 4.52 9.62 -0.08
C HIS A 30 5.76 9.04 0.59
N VAL A 31 5.79 8.97 1.93
CA VAL A 31 6.91 8.35 2.66
C VAL A 31 7.07 6.88 2.27
N LEU A 32 5.98 6.11 2.25
CA LEU A 32 6.01 4.71 1.85
C LEU A 32 6.37 4.53 0.38
N ALA A 33 5.94 5.44 -0.49
CA ALA A 33 6.31 5.45 -1.90
C ALA A 33 7.83 5.62 -2.07
N GLN A 34 8.44 6.53 -1.29
CA GLN A 34 9.90 6.70 -1.28
C GLN A 34 10.62 5.49 -0.70
N GLN A 35 10.15 4.95 0.43
CA GLN A 35 10.76 3.78 1.08
C GLN A 35 10.69 2.51 0.21
N LEU A 36 9.55 2.28 -0.44
CA LEU A 36 9.31 1.07 -1.23
C LEU A 36 9.70 1.24 -2.71
N GLY A 37 10.14 2.43 -3.12
CA GLY A 37 10.43 2.76 -4.52
C GLY A 37 9.20 2.68 -5.42
N MET A 38 8.00 2.94 -4.89
CA MET A 38 6.72 2.80 -5.59
C MET A 38 6.03 4.13 -5.82
N SER A 39 5.05 4.17 -6.72
CA SER A 39 4.20 5.35 -6.84
C SER A 39 3.21 5.44 -5.67
N PRO A 40 2.92 6.66 -5.14
CA PRO A 40 1.88 6.84 -4.12
C PRO A 40 0.50 6.34 -4.57
N ARG A 41 0.27 6.30 -5.89
CA ARG A 41 -0.93 5.76 -6.51
C ARG A 41 -1.03 4.25 -6.35
N THR A 42 0.07 3.52 -6.52
CA THR A 42 0.12 2.06 -6.30
C THR A 42 -0.25 1.73 -4.86
N ILE A 43 0.32 2.48 -3.91
CA ILE A 43 0.02 2.35 -2.48
C ILE A 43 -1.46 2.62 -2.23
N GLN A 44 -2.01 3.71 -2.77
CA GLN A 44 -3.42 4.02 -2.64
C GLN A 44 -4.32 2.87 -3.12
N ILE A 45 -4.04 2.30 -4.30
CA ILE A 45 -4.82 1.19 -4.86
C ILE A 45 -4.68 -0.04 -3.98
N TRP A 46 -3.48 -0.33 -3.46
CA TRP A 46 -3.27 -1.44 -2.53
C TRP A 46 -4.13 -1.31 -1.28
N PHE A 47 -4.14 -0.13 -0.64
CA PHE A 47 -4.98 0.14 0.54
C PHE A 47 -6.48 0.07 0.21
N GLN A 48 -6.90 0.53 -0.97
CA GLN A 48 -8.30 0.39 -1.42
C GLN A 48 -8.69 -1.08 -1.61
N ASN A 49 -7.86 -1.86 -2.31
CA ASN A 49 -8.09 -3.29 -2.56
C ASN A 49 -8.08 -4.10 -1.26
N LYS A 50 -7.16 -3.80 -0.33
CA LYS A 50 -7.07 -4.46 0.97
C LYS A 50 -8.35 -4.24 1.79
N ARG A 51 -8.87 -3.00 1.82
CA ARG A 51 -10.15 -2.70 2.48
C ARG A 51 -11.34 -3.35 1.79
N ALA A 52 -11.37 -3.35 0.46
CA ALA A 52 -12.43 -4.02 -0.29
C ALA A 52 -12.48 -5.53 0.06
N LYS A 53 -11.31 -6.18 0.12
CA LYS A 53 -11.19 -7.59 0.53
C LYS A 53 -11.57 -7.82 2.00
N ALA A 54 -11.27 -6.88 2.90
CA ALA A 54 -11.64 -6.99 4.31
C ALA A 54 -13.14 -6.75 4.58
N LYS A 55 -13.85 -6.07 3.67
CA LYS A 55 -15.29 -5.85 3.73
C LYS A 55 -16.09 -6.97 3.06
N GLN A 56 -15.40 -7.90 2.37
CA GLN A 56 -16.02 -8.97 1.61
C GLN A 56 -16.25 -10.21 2.46
#